data_AF-A0A1G2BXG2-F1
#
_entry.id   AF-A0A1G2BXG2-F1
#
_cell.length_a   1.000
_cell.length_b   1.000
_cell.length_c   1.000
_cell.angle_alpha   90.00
_cell.angle_beta   90.00
_cell.angle_gamma   90.00
#
_symmetry.space_group_name_H-M   'P 1'
#
loop_
_entity.id
_entity.type
_entity.pdbx_description
1 polymer ?
#
loop_
_entity_poly.entity_id
_entity_poly.type
_entity_poly.pdbx_seq_one_letter_code
_entity_poly.pdbx_strand_id
1 'polypeptide(L)'
;MGELIKFPERGKKNGVEEGLERLQGLFEMISATQHFHDKIDALAEFEKVEKELIAQGHFASEAEVVHALERRGATNIADVLALMRATIEE
;
A
#
# COMPACT_ATOMS: atom_id res chain seq x y z
N MET A 1 20.23 -16.55 -5.32
CA MET A 1 19.46 -16.86 -4.09
C MET A 1 18.89 -15.54 -3.60
N GLY A 2 17.61 -15.26 -3.86
CA GLY A 2 16.92 -14.09 -3.31
C GLY A 2 16.27 -14.49 -2.00
N GLU A 3 16.66 -13.86 -0.90
CA GLU A 3 16.06 -14.09 0.41
C GLU A 3 14.63 -13.55 0.39
N LEU A 4 13.65 -14.45 0.48
CA LEU A 4 12.23 -14.11 0.59
C LEU A 4 12.03 -13.40 1.93
N ILE A 5 11.67 -12.12 1.89
CA ILE A 5 11.20 -11.38 3.06
C ILE A 5 10.04 -12.18 3.69
N LYS A 6 10.30 -12.78 4.85
CA LYS A 6 9.29 -13.55 5.59
C LYS A 6 8.40 -12.58 6.37
N PHE A 7 7.19 -12.38 5.88
CA PHE A 7 6.12 -11.76 6.65
C PHE A 7 5.67 -12.74 7.75
N PRO A 8 5.47 -12.29 9.01
CA PRO A 8 5.05 -13.17 10.09
C PRO A 8 3.63 -13.71 9.83
N GLU A 9 3.48 -15.03 9.73
CA GLU A 9 2.18 -15.71 9.63
C GLU A 9 1.36 -15.44 10.91
N ARG A 10 0.45 -14.47 10.83
CA ARG A 10 -0.48 -14.13 11.92
C ARG A 10 -1.83 -14.78 11.62
N GLY A 11 -2.28 -15.66 12.53
CA GLY A 11 -3.44 -16.54 12.36
C GLY A 11 -4.72 -15.86 11.88
N LYS A 12 -5.45 -16.54 10.98
CA LYS A 12 -6.74 -16.16 10.35
C LYS A 12 -7.08 -14.67 10.47
N LYS A 13 -6.29 -13.84 9.81
CA LYS A 13 -6.64 -12.44 9.59
C LYS A 13 -7.66 -12.37 8.44
N ASN A 14 -8.61 -11.45 8.53
CA ASN A 14 -9.47 -11.12 7.40
C ASN A 14 -8.57 -10.63 6.25
N GLY A 15 -8.82 -11.04 5.00
CA GLY A 15 -8.00 -10.61 3.84
C GLY A 15 -7.87 -9.08 3.73
N VAL A 16 -8.86 -8.34 4.23
CA VAL A 16 -8.84 -6.88 4.41
C VAL A 16 -7.72 -6.40 5.32
N GLU A 17 -7.54 -7.03 6.48
CA GLU A 17 -6.54 -6.59 7.45
C GLU A 17 -5.12 -6.83 6.96
N GLU A 18 -4.89 -7.96 6.28
CA GLU A 18 -3.61 -8.27 5.64
C GLU A 18 -3.31 -7.30 4.50
N GLY A 19 -4.31 -6.98 3.67
CA GLY A 19 -4.17 -5.98 2.62
C GLY A 19 -3.87 -4.59 3.18
N LEU A 20 -4.57 -4.17 4.23
CA LEU A 20 -4.30 -2.89 4.91
C LEU A 20 -2.92 -2.85 5.57
N GLU A 21 -2.46 -3.95 6.19
CA GLU A 21 -1.08 -4.03 6.73
C GLU A 21 -0.04 -3.94 5.61
N ARG A 22 -0.27 -4.59 4.47
CA ARG A 22 0.60 -4.48 3.30
C ARG A 22 0.67 -3.06 2.76
N LEU A 23 -0.47 -2.42 2.56
CA LEU A 23 -0.54 -1.03 2.10
C LEU A 23 0.19 -0.10 3.06
N GLN A 24 0.02 -0.28 4.38
CA GLN A 24 0.74 0.49 5.39
C GLN A 24 2.26 0.27 5.31
N GLY A 25 2.73 -0.98 5.12
CA GLY A 25 4.16 -1.26 4.96
C GLY A 25 4.76 -0.65 3.69
N LEU A 26 4.02 -0.68 2.58
CA LEU A 26 4.41 -0.01 1.34
C LEU A 26 4.49 1.51 1.53
N PHE A 27 3.56 2.08 2.28
CA PHE A 27 3.57 3.49 2.69
C PHE A 27 4.84 3.91 3.43
N GLU A 28 5.22 3.12 4.44
CA GLU A 28 6.45 3.36 5.20
C GLU A 28 7.69 3.22 4.32
N MET A 29 7.70 2.24 3.41
CA MET A 29 8.80 2.04 2.47
C MET A 29 8.97 3.20 1.49
N ILE A 30 7.88 3.72 0.91
CA ILE A 30 7.90 4.87 -0.01
C ILE A 30 8.39 6.13 0.71
N SER A 31 7.99 6.30 1.98
CA SER A 31 8.40 7.43 2.81
C SER A 31 9.86 7.33 3.27
N ALA A 32 10.35 6.12 3.54
CA ALA A 32 11.69 5.88 4.06
C ALA A 32 12.77 5.79 2.97
N THR A 33 12.43 5.31 1.77
CA THR A 33 13.42 5.10 0.71
C THR A 33 13.80 6.40 0.01
N GLN A 34 15.11 6.59 -0.22
CA GLN A 34 15.64 7.72 -1.00
C GLN A 34 15.80 7.36 -2.49
N HIS A 35 15.67 6.08 -2.83
CA HIS A 35 15.84 5.58 -4.19
C HIS A 35 14.54 5.65 -4.96
N PHE A 36 14.53 6.37 -6.08
CA PHE A 36 13.35 6.54 -6.93
C PHE A 36 12.81 5.22 -7.50
N HIS A 37 13.68 4.25 -7.81
CA HIS A 37 13.27 2.95 -8.34
C HIS A 37 12.42 2.17 -7.32
N ASP A 38 12.89 2.06 -6.08
CA ASP A 38 12.15 1.41 -5.00
C ASP A 38 10.81 2.10 -4.70
N LYS A 39 10.71 3.42 -4.91
CA LYS A 39 9.42 4.13 -4.82
C LYS A 39 8.46 3.67 -5.92
N ILE A 40 8.91 3.59 -7.16
CA ILE A 40 8.06 3.17 -8.29
C ILE A 40 7.55 1.74 -8.08
N ASP A 41 8.43 0.81 -7.70
CA ASP A 41 8.02 -0.57 -7.41
C ASP A 41 7.02 -0.64 -6.24
N ALA A 42 7.26 0.12 -5.17
CA ALA A 42 6.34 0.16 -4.04
C ALA A 42 4.99 0.82 -4.39
N LEU A 43 4.98 1.85 -5.24
CA LEU A 43 3.75 2.48 -5.75
C LEU A 43 2.96 1.53 -6.65
N ALA A 44 3.63 0.76 -7.50
CA ALA A 44 2.99 -0.24 -8.35
C ALA A 44 2.37 -1.39 -7.54
N GLU A 45 3.08 -1.88 -6.52
CA GLU A 45 2.51 -2.89 -5.61
C GLU A 45 1.37 -2.30 -4.76
N PHE A 46 1.46 -1.02 -4.39
CA PHE A 46 0.39 -0.33 -3.66
C PHE A 46 -0.90 -0.31 -4.46
N GLU A 47 -0.84 0.16 -5.71
CA GLU A 47 -1.99 0.21 -6.63
C GLU A 47 -2.61 -1.19 -6.83
N LYS A 48 -1.76 -2.21 -6.95
CA LYS A 48 -2.21 -3.59 -7.14
C LYS A 48 -2.97 -4.13 -5.93
N VAL A 49 -2.45 -3.94 -4.71
CA VAL A 49 -3.11 -4.37 -3.47
C VAL A 49 -4.41 -3.60 -3.24
N GLU A 50 -4.41 -2.30 -3.51
CA GLU A 50 -5.60 -1.45 -3.44
C GLU A 50 -6.70 -1.97 -4.38
N LYS A 51 -6.37 -2.17 -5.67
CA LYS A 51 -7.31 -2.70 -6.66
C LYS A 51 -7.84 -4.08 -6.29
N GLU A 52 -7.00 -4.95 -5.72
CA GLU A 52 -7.41 -6.28 -5.26
C GLU A 52 -8.45 -6.17 -4.13
N LEU A 53 -8.24 -5.29 -3.15
CA LEU A 53 -9.19 -5.09 -2.06
C LEU A 53 -10.52 -4.49 -2.53
N ILE A 54 -10.48 -3.57 -3.51
CA ILE A 54 -11.69 -3.01 -4.14
C ILE A 54 -12.43 -4.09 -4.94
N ALA A 55 -11.71 -4.89 -5.73
CA ALA A 55 -12.28 -5.97 -6.53
C ALA A 55 -12.93 -7.07 -5.69
N GLN A 56 -12.39 -7.32 -4.48
CA GLN A 56 -12.97 -8.23 -3.50
C GLN A 56 -14.22 -7.66 -2.79
N GLY A 57 -14.59 -6.40 -3.07
CA GLY A 57 -15.75 -5.73 -2.49
C GLY A 57 -15.51 -5.25 -1.05
N HIS A 58 -14.25 -5.17 -0.61
CA HIS A 58 -13.91 -4.73 0.74
C HIS A 58 -13.94 -3.21 0.89
N PHE A 59 -13.71 -2.48 -0.21
CA PHE A 59 -13.80 -1.02 -0.27
C PHE A 59 -14.55 -0.61 -1.53
N ALA A 60 -15.34 0.47 -1.44
CA ALA A 60 -16.07 0.98 -2.58
C ALA A 60 -15.19 1.78 -3.57
N SER A 61 -14.06 2.31 -3.10
CA SER A 61 -13.16 3.15 -3.89
C SER A 61 -11.79 3.29 -3.22
N GLU A 62 -10.80 3.78 -3.97
CA GLU A 62 -9.45 4.12 -3.48
C GLU A 62 -9.50 5.08 -2.29
N ALA A 63 -10.43 6.04 -2.31
CA ALA A 63 -10.63 6.99 -1.22
C ALA A 63 -10.99 6.30 0.10
N GLU A 64 -11.75 5.21 0.07
CA GLU A 64 -12.08 4.45 1.28
C GLU A 64 -10.88 3.65 1.81
N VAL A 65 -10.04 3.12 0.91
CA VAL A 65 -8.80 2.44 1.28
C VAL A 65 -7.86 3.42 1.98
N VAL A 66 -7.68 4.61 1.39
CA VAL A 66 -6.92 5.73 1.96
C VAL A 66 -7.46 6.10 3.34
N HIS A 67 -8.77 6.30 3.48
CA HIS A 67 -9.38 6.64 4.76
C HIS A 67 -9.22 5.53 5.82
N ALA A 68 -9.18 4.26 5.41
CA ALA A 68 -8.92 3.15 6.31
C ALA A 68 -7.46 3.15 6.79
N LEU A 69 -6.51 3.51 5.93
CA LEU A 69 -5.10 3.68 6.29
C LEU A 69 -4.87 4.88 7.22
N GLU A 70 -5.52 6.01 6.96
CA GLU A 70 -5.48 7.19 7.84
C GLU A 70 -5.97 6.84 9.25
N ARG A 71 -7.08 6.11 9.36
CA ARG A 71 -7.63 5.64 10.65
C ARG A 71 -6.69 4.69 11.40
N ARG A 72 -5.79 4.01 10.69
CA ARG A 72 -4.74 3.15 11.27
C ARG A 72 -3.48 3.92 11.67
N GLY A 73 -3.44 5.23 11.45
CA GLY A 73 -2.30 6.08 11.81
C GLY A 73 -1.20 6.14 10.74
N ALA A 74 -1.49 5.72 9.50
CA ALA A 74 -0.59 5.99 8.40
C ALA A 74 -0.52 7.52 8.18
N THR A 75 0.71 8.04 8.17
CA THR A 75 1.00 9.46 7.96
C THR A 75 1.56 9.67 6.56
N ASN A 76 1.50 10.90 6.03
CA ASN A 76 1.97 11.25 4.68
C ASN A 76 1.21 10.56 3.53
N ILE A 77 -0.07 10.23 3.75
CA ILE A 77 -0.92 9.63 2.71
C ILE A 77 -1.08 10.56 1.50
N ALA A 78 -1.24 11.86 1.76
CA ALA A 78 -1.32 12.87 0.70
C ALA A 78 -0.06 12.91 -0.18
N ASP A 79 1.14 12.78 0.40
CA ASP A 79 2.41 12.81 -0.34
C ASP A 79 2.58 11.59 -1.25
N VAL A 80 2.20 10.40 -0.79
CA VAL A 80 2.27 9.18 -1.62
C VAL A 80 1.21 9.19 -2.71
N LEU A 81 -0.01 9.66 -2.43
CA LEU A 81 -1.03 9.82 -3.47
C LEU A 81 -0.59 10.84 -4.52
N ALA A 82 0.08 11.91 -4.11
CA ALA A 82 0.68 12.87 -5.03
C ALA A 82 1.80 12.23 -5.86
N LEU A 83 2.66 11.41 -5.25
CA LEU A 83 3.70 10.62 -5.93
C LEU A 83 3.12 9.62 -6.93
N MET A 84 2.04 8.90 -6.58
CA MET A 84 1.34 7.98 -7.48
C MET A 84 0.83 8.72 -8.72
N ARG A 85 0.14 9.85 -8.53
CA ARG A 85 -0.37 10.66 -9.65
C ARG A 85 0.74 11.20 -10.54
N ALA A 86 1.82 11.69 -9.93
CA ALA A 86 2.97 12.19 -10.66
C ALA A 86 3.72 11.09 -11.45
N THR A 87 3.58 9.83 -11.07
CA THR A 87 4.23 8.69 -11.75
C THR A 87 3.34 8.08 -12.85
N ILE A 88 2.01 8.22 -12.75
CA ILE A 88 1.03 7.62 -13.68
C ILE A 88 0.63 8.57 -14.83
N GLU A 89 0.78 9.89 -14.67
CA GLU A 89 0.43 10.89 -15.70
C GLU A 89 1.51 11.16 -16.78
N GLU A 90 2.50 10.27 -16.98
CA GLU A 90 3.54 10.40 -18.03
C GLU A 90 3.41 9.38 -19.17
#